data_AF-A0A7W9PSW9-F1
#
_entry.id   AF-A0A7W9PSW9-F1
#
_cell.length_a   1.000
_cell.length_b   1.000
_cell.length_c   1.000
_cell.angle_alpha   90.00
_cell.angle_beta   90.00
_cell.angle_gamma   90.00
#
_symmetry.space_group_name_H-M   'P 1'
#
loop_
_entity.id
_entity.type
_entity.pdbx_description
1 polymer ?
#
loop_
_entity_poly.entity_id
_entity_poly.type
_entity_poly.pdbx_seq_one_letter_code
_entity_poly.pdbx_strand_id
1 'polypeptide(L)'
;MAHSGDGRADIPGTGASTGTQLDHYPADLGGGPGGAGGSGKTDLASSPAEKRTAANSIEQNIEPGSRKAGDAAEDQTNAVVKAFDAKDGHGWVTSGAVSKAYKAWGEQVKTLMNRLSSEKAALRGTNTVLSGTDHGVEAGLRSVSALDAY
;
A
#
# COMPACT_ATOMS: atom_id res chain seq x y z
N MET A 1 0.33 -51.21 -24.03
CA MET A 1 1.78 -50.94 -24.23
C MET A 1 1.91 -49.53 -24.78
N ALA A 2 2.71 -48.71 -24.10
CA ALA A 2 2.80 -47.27 -24.28
C ALA A 2 3.60 -46.85 -25.52
N HIS A 3 3.15 -45.78 -26.18
CA HIS A 3 3.92 -45.03 -27.17
C HIS A 3 4.27 -43.65 -26.60
N SER A 4 5.56 -43.35 -26.70
CA SER A 4 6.30 -42.08 -26.66
C SER A 4 5.65 -40.83 -26.06
N GLY A 5 6.38 -40.27 -25.09
CA GLY A 5 6.19 -38.92 -24.59
C GLY A 5 6.58 -37.85 -25.60
N ASP A 6 5.79 -36.78 -25.60
CA ASP A 6 6.15 -35.45 -26.07
C ASP A 6 5.87 -34.50 -24.92
N GLY A 7 6.94 -33.97 -24.33
CA GLY A 7 6.88 -33.00 -23.26
C GLY A 7 6.78 -31.61 -23.88
N ARG A 8 5.70 -30.89 -23.61
CA ARG A 8 5.63 -29.46 -23.88
C ARG A 8 4.67 -28.74 -22.93
N ALA A 9 5.33 -28.05 -22.00
CA ALA A 9 5.06 -26.70 -21.52
C ALA A 9 3.75 -26.48 -20.75
N ASP A 10 3.90 -26.61 -19.43
CA ASP A 10 3.27 -25.74 -18.44
C ASP A 10 3.14 -24.29 -18.93
N ILE A 11 1.93 -23.77 -18.86
CA ILE A 11 1.60 -22.37 -19.11
C ILE A 11 1.52 -21.70 -17.73
N PRO A 12 2.54 -20.97 -17.25
CA PRO A 12 2.42 -20.23 -16.01
C PRO A 12 1.56 -18.99 -16.24
N GLY A 13 0.52 -18.88 -15.40
CA GLY A 13 -0.35 -17.71 -15.32
C GLY A 13 0.46 -16.45 -15.05
N THR A 14 0.37 -15.48 -15.95
CA THR A 14 0.85 -14.12 -15.72
C THR A 14 -0.37 -13.26 -15.39
N GLY A 15 -0.86 -13.41 -14.16
CA GLY A 15 -1.66 -12.36 -13.53
C GLY A 15 -0.70 -11.25 -13.15
N ALA A 16 -0.59 -10.23 -13.99
CA ALA A 16 0.12 -9.01 -13.65
C ALA A 16 -0.63 -8.31 -12.52
N SER A 17 -0.32 -8.70 -11.28
CA SER A 17 -0.61 -7.88 -10.11
C SER A 17 0.28 -6.65 -10.20
N THR A 18 -0.26 -5.56 -10.74
CA THR A 18 0.31 -4.21 -10.64
C THR A 18 0.16 -3.73 -9.18
N GLY A 19 0.83 -4.41 -8.26
CA GLY A 19 1.21 -3.82 -7.00
C GLY A 19 2.39 -2.90 -7.27
N THR A 20 2.21 -1.59 -7.09
CA THR A 20 3.32 -0.65 -6.98
C THR A 20 4.15 -1.04 -5.77
N GLN A 21 5.08 -1.97 -5.95
CA GLN A 21 6.07 -2.37 -4.96
C GLN A 21 7.16 -1.30 -4.95
N LEU A 22 7.16 -0.47 -3.91
CA LEU A 22 8.06 0.69 -3.73
C LEU A 22 9.51 0.31 -3.36
N ASP A 23 9.90 -0.96 -3.48
CA ASP A 23 11.19 -1.47 -2.99
C ASP A 23 12.16 -1.96 -4.08
N HIS A 24 11.82 -1.81 -5.36
CA HIS A 24 12.73 -2.23 -6.44
C HIS A 24 13.58 -1.06 -6.94
N TYR A 25 14.83 -0.99 -6.46
CA TYR A 25 15.90 -0.28 -7.16
C TYR A 25 16.24 -1.05 -8.45
N PRO A 26 16.22 -0.42 -9.64
CA PRO A 26 16.75 -1.07 -10.83
C PRO A 26 18.27 -1.22 -10.69
N ALA A 27 18.71 -2.43 -10.38
CA ALA A 27 20.09 -2.83 -10.60
C ALA A 27 20.29 -3.03 -12.10
N ASP A 28 20.72 -1.98 -12.78
CA ASP A 28 21.68 -1.97 -13.91
C ASP A 28 21.50 -0.70 -14.75
N LEU A 29 22.33 0.30 -14.49
CA LEU A 29 22.92 1.12 -15.55
C LEU A 29 24.37 1.35 -15.15
N GLY A 30 25.24 0.45 -15.62
CA GLY A 30 26.68 0.58 -15.52
C GLY A 30 27.19 1.93 -16.05
N GLY A 31 28.10 2.55 -15.30
CA GLY A 31 28.81 3.77 -15.70
C GLY A 31 29.87 4.20 -14.70
N GLY A 32 31.05 3.58 -14.80
CA GLY A 32 32.42 3.98 -14.37
C GLY A 32 32.70 4.93 -13.18
N PRO A 33 33.78 4.70 -12.40
CA PRO A 33 34.17 5.59 -11.31
C PRO A 33 34.92 6.82 -11.83
N GLY A 34 34.38 8.01 -11.63
CA GLY A 34 35.12 9.26 -11.83
C GLY A 34 34.22 10.45 -12.16
N GLY A 35 34.11 11.38 -11.22
CA GLY A 35 33.44 12.67 -11.46
C GLY A 35 33.04 13.36 -10.17
N ALA A 36 34.00 14.00 -9.51
CA ALA A 36 33.73 14.98 -8.47
C ALA A 36 32.99 16.20 -9.05
N GLY A 37 32.09 16.79 -8.25
CA GLY A 37 31.64 18.17 -8.44
C GLY A 37 30.14 18.31 -8.71
N GLY A 38 29.38 18.59 -7.65
CA GLY A 38 27.97 18.93 -7.76
C GLY A 38 27.34 19.12 -6.39
N SER A 39 27.69 20.21 -5.71
CA SER A 39 26.98 20.73 -4.54
C SER A 39 25.57 21.17 -4.93
N GLY A 40 24.68 20.22 -5.14
CA GLY A 40 23.24 20.43 -5.12
C GLY A 40 22.71 19.78 -3.86
N LYS A 41 22.01 20.51 -3.00
CA LYS A 41 21.17 19.88 -1.98
C LYS A 41 20.25 18.90 -2.72
N THR A 42 20.48 17.60 -2.58
CA THR A 42 19.49 16.60 -2.97
C THR A 42 18.35 16.79 -1.98
N ASP A 43 17.39 17.63 -2.33
CA ASP A 43 16.21 17.83 -1.49
C ASP A 43 15.45 16.50 -1.41
N LEU A 44 14.89 16.21 -0.23
CA LEU A 44 14.08 15.01 -0.09
C LEU A 44 12.85 15.17 -0.98
N ALA A 45 12.42 14.08 -1.63
CA ALA A 45 11.22 14.10 -2.46
C ALA A 45 9.94 14.51 -1.70
N SER A 46 9.96 14.50 -0.35
CA SER A 46 8.91 15.08 0.50
C SER A 46 9.45 15.39 1.90
N SER A 47 8.91 16.43 2.53
CA SER A 47 9.23 16.87 3.88
C SER A 47 8.56 16.03 4.98
N PRO A 48 9.08 16.06 6.23
CA PRO A 48 8.42 15.46 7.38
C PRO A 48 6.97 15.96 7.59
N ALA A 49 6.75 17.27 7.41
CA ALA A 49 5.42 17.89 7.54
C ALA A 49 4.42 17.35 6.52
N GLU A 50 4.82 17.18 5.26
CA GLU A 50 3.98 16.59 4.21
C GLU A 50 3.64 15.13 4.52
N LYS A 51 4.62 14.33 4.98
CA LYS A 51 4.39 12.93 5.39
C LYS A 51 3.41 12.83 6.56
N ARG A 52 3.49 13.74 7.54
CA ARG A 52 2.53 13.83 8.64
C ARG A 52 1.11 14.18 8.15
N THR A 53 1.00 15.17 7.26
CA THR A 53 -0.28 15.55 6.66
C THR A 53 -0.91 14.40 5.89
N ALA A 54 -0.12 13.67 5.10
CA ALA A 54 -0.59 12.48 4.39
C ALA A 54 -1.10 11.39 5.35
N ALA A 55 -0.35 11.08 6.41
CA ALA A 55 -0.77 10.11 7.43
C ALA A 55 -2.07 10.53 8.13
N ASN A 56 -2.24 11.82 8.44
CA ASN A 56 -3.47 12.34 9.03
C ASN A 56 -4.64 12.25 8.06
N SER A 57 -4.44 12.50 6.77
CA SER A 57 -5.49 12.37 5.76
C SER A 57 -5.96 10.91 5.63
N ILE A 58 -5.03 9.95 5.69
CA ILE A 58 -5.37 8.51 5.70
C ILE A 58 -6.25 8.19 6.92
N GLU A 59 -5.84 8.60 8.11
CA GLU A 59 -6.55 8.30 9.36
C GLU A 59 -7.92 8.97 9.47
N GLN A 60 -8.02 10.23 9.07
CA GLN A 60 -9.22 11.05 9.32
C GLN A 60 -10.24 10.97 8.20
N ASN A 61 -9.80 10.78 6.96
CA ASN A 61 -10.68 10.89 5.79
C ASN A 61 -10.81 9.54 5.07
N ILE A 62 -9.68 8.92 4.73
CA ILE A 62 -9.66 7.76 3.83
C ILE A 62 -10.10 6.49 4.55
N GLU A 63 -9.53 6.19 5.72
CA GLU A 63 -9.90 4.99 6.51
C GLU A 63 -11.39 5.01 6.92
N PRO A 64 -11.95 6.10 7.48
CA PRO A 64 -13.35 6.13 7.88
C PRO A 64 -14.30 6.10 6.67
N GLY A 65 -13.96 6.84 5.60
CA GLY A 65 -14.74 6.85 4.37
C GLY A 65 -14.78 5.47 3.69
N SER A 66 -13.64 4.79 3.63
CA SER A 66 -13.53 3.44 3.05
C SER A 66 -14.30 2.42 3.88
N ARG A 67 -14.21 2.49 5.21
CA ARG A 67 -14.99 1.62 6.10
C ARG A 67 -16.49 1.82 5.91
N LYS A 68 -16.96 3.08 5.94
CA LYS A 68 -18.38 3.40 5.78
C LYS A 68 -18.94 2.94 4.42
N ALA A 69 -18.20 3.19 3.34
CA ALA A 69 -18.58 2.71 2.01
C ALA A 69 -18.61 1.17 1.97
N GLY A 70 -17.69 0.53 2.69
CA GLY A 70 -17.70 -0.89 2.95
C GLY A 70 -18.99 -1.35 3.62
N ASP A 71 -19.25 -0.88 4.82
CA ASP A 71 -20.42 -1.27 5.62
C ASP A 71 -21.75 -1.07 4.83
N ALA A 72 -21.86 0.02 4.07
CA ALA A 72 -23.02 0.28 3.22
C ALA A 72 -23.19 -0.76 2.10
N ALA A 73 -22.10 -1.17 1.44
CA ALA A 73 -22.13 -2.19 0.42
C ALA A 73 -22.44 -3.59 1.00
N GLU A 74 -21.97 -3.86 2.23
CA GLU A 74 -22.34 -5.05 3.00
C GLU A 74 -23.86 -5.12 3.23
N ASP A 75 -24.45 -4.07 3.79
CA ASP A 75 -25.87 -4.02 4.09
C ASP A 75 -26.74 -4.20 2.83
N GLN A 76 -26.40 -3.47 1.76
CA GLN A 76 -27.11 -3.56 0.48
C GLN A 76 -27.01 -4.95 -0.13
N THR A 77 -25.83 -5.57 -0.09
CA THR A 77 -25.64 -6.90 -0.69
C THR A 77 -26.34 -7.98 0.13
N ASN A 78 -26.33 -7.88 1.46
CA ASN A 78 -27.10 -8.76 2.34
C ASN A 78 -28.61 -8.65 2.07
N ALA A 79 -29.13 -7.45 1.83
CA ALA A 79 -30.53 -7.26 1.45
C ALA A 79 -30.86 -7.93 0.11
N VAL A 80 -29.97 -7.81 -0.88
CA VAL A 80 -30.13 -8.44 -2.21
C VAL A 80 -30.07 -9.97 -2.11
N VAL A 81 -29.12 -10.53 -1.34
CA VAL A 81 -29.03 -11.98 -1.13
C VAL A 81 -30.32 -12.52 -0.50
N LYS A 82 -30.84 -11.85 0.53
CA LYS A 82 -32.12 -12.22 1.16
C LYS A 82 -33.31 -12.11 0.21
N ALA A 83 -33.32 -11.12 -0.68
CA ALA A 83 -34.39 -10.92 -1.65
C ALA A 83 -34.42 -12.03 -2.72
N PHE A 84 -33.25 -12.56 -3.09
CA PHE A 84 -33.10 -13.66 -4.05
C PHE A 84 -33.08 -15.06 -3.40
N ASP A 85 -33.12 -15.11 -2.07
CA ASP A 85 -33.20 -16.37 -1.34
C ASP A 85 -34.57 -17.04 -1.54
N ALA A 86 -34.63 -18.36 -1.35
CA ALA A 86 -35.80 -19.16 -1.68
C ALA A 86 -37.07 -18.68 -0.94
N LYS A 87 -38.06 -18.14 -1.65
CA LYS A 87 -39.42 -17.96 -1.10
C LYS A 87 -40.24 -19.26 -1.15
N ASP A 88 -39.82 -20.19 -2.00
CA ASP A 88 -40.58 -21.36 -2.47
C ASP A 88 -39.73 -22.65 -2.46
N GLY A 89 -38.62 -22.66 -1.71
CA GLY A 89 -37.80 -23.86 -1.44
C GLY A 89 -36.63 -24.09 -2.40
N HIS A 90 -36.61 -23.42 -3.55
CA HIS A 90 -35.46 -23.39 -4.46
C HIS A 90 -35.04 -21.93 -4.68
N GLY A 91 -33.95 -21.52 -4.03
CA GLY A 91 -33.42 -20.15 -4.15
C GLY A 91 -32.94 -19.87 -5.57
N TRP A 92 -32.90 -18.59 -5.94
CA TRP A 92 -32.40 -18.22 -7.27
C TRP A 92 -30.89 -18.48 -7.33
N VAL A 93 -30.40 -19.07 -8.43
CA VAL A 93 -28.95 -19.30 -8.64
C VAL A 93 -28.13 -18.01 -8.45
N THR A 94 -28.75 -16.85 -8.72
CA THR A 94 -28.16 -15.53 -8.51
C THR A 94 -27.80 -15.24 -7.05
N SER A 95 -28.53 -15.75 -6.05
CA SER A 95 -28.23 -15.50 -4.63
C SER A 95 -26.86 -16.07 -4.24
N GLY A 96 -26.53 -17.27 -4.73
CA GLY A 96 -25.22 -17.91 -4.51
C GLY A 96 -24.07 -17.16 -5.19
N ALA A 97 -24.29 -16.71 -6.43
CA ALA A 97 -23.30 -15.91 -7.17
C ALA A 97 -23.04 -14.55 -6.49
N VAL A 98 -24.10 -13.85 -6.06
CA VAL A 98 -24.01 -12.58 -5.32
C VAL A 98 -23.31 -12.79 -3.98
N SER A 99 -23.64 -13.84 -3.23
CA SER A 99 -22.98 -14.18 -1.97
C SER A 99 -21.47 -14.43 -2.13
N LYS A 100 -21.06 -15.12 -3.21
CA LYS A 100 -19.64 -15.36 -3.50
C LYS A 100 -18.91 -14.08 -3.87
N ALA A 101 -19.49 -13.25 -4.73
CA ALA A 101 -18.93 -11.95 -5.10
C ALA A 101 -18.78 -11.04 -3.88
N TYR A 102 -19.78 -11.05 -2.99
CA TYR A 102 -19.78 -10.31 -1.74
C TYR A 102 -18.61 -10.70 -0.82
N LYS A 103 -18.40 -12.01 -0.61
CA LYS A 103 -17.27 -12.52 0.19
C LYS A 103 -15.93 -12.04 -0.35
N ALA A 104 -15.72 -12.16 -1.67
CA ALA A 104 -14.49 -11.73 -2.31
C ALA A 104 -14.27 -10.21 -2.15
N TRP A 105 -15.32 -9.41 -2.32
CA TRP A 105 -15.25 -7.97 -2.10
C TRP A 105 -14.91 -7.61 -0.64
N GLY A 106 -15.48 -8.30 0.35
CA GLY A 106 -15.16 -8.12 1.76
C GLY A 106 -13.69 -8.41 2.09
N GLU A 107 -13.12 -9.46 1.48
CA GLU A 107 -11.68 -9.78 1.58
C GLU A 107 -10.80 -8.67 0.96
N GLN A 108 -11.23 -8.10 -0.17
CA GLN A 108 -10.53 -6.98 -0.81
C GLN A 108 -10.57 -5.71 0.04
N VAL A 109 -11.71 -5.38 0.64
CA VAL A 109 -11.83 -4.23 1.57
C VAL A 109 -10.94 -4.44 2.79
N LYS A 110 -10.94 -5.64 3.38
CA LYS A 110 -10.06 -5.96 4.51
C LYS A 110 -8.58 -5.78 4.14
N THR A 111 -8.17 -6.26 2.97
CA THR A 111 -6.80 -6.11 2.47
C THR A 111 -6.43 -4.63 2.28
N LEU A 112 -7.34 -3.83 1.72
CA LEU A 112 -7.16 -2.38 1.59
C LEU A 112 -6.96 -1.72 2.95
N MET A 113 -7.81 -2.03 3.93
CA MET A 113 -7.73 -1.44 5.27
C MET A 113 -6.40 -1.80 5.97
N ASN A 114 -5.92 -3.04 5.80
CA ASN A 114 -4.61 -3.43 6.31
C ASN A 114 -3.48 -2.64 5.64
N ARG A 115 -3.55 -2.44 4.33
CA ARG A 115 -2.55 -1.67 3.59
C ARG A 115 -2.53 -0.21 4.03
N LEU A 116 -3.68 0.44 4.13
CA LEU A 116 -3.79 1.83 4.62
C LEU A 116 -3.19 1.99 6.02
N SER A 117 -3.45 1.04 6.92
CA SER A 117 -2.86 1.04 8.27
C SER A 117 -1.33 0.93 8.22
N SER A 118 -0.80 0.04 7.38
CA SER A 118 0.65 -0.12 7.19
C SER A 118 1.29 1.12 6.57
N GLU A 119 0.67 1.72 5.56
CA GLU A 119 1.14 2.94 4.91
C GLU A 119 1.18 4.11 5.90
N LYS A 120 0.13 4.26 6.73
CA LYS A 120 0.11 5.25 7.83
C LYS A 120 1.25 5.03 8.82
N ALA A 121 1.47 3.78 9.24
CA ALA A 121 2.56 3.44 10.16
C ALA A 121 3.93 3.75 9.55
N ALA A 122 4.15 3.42 8.27
CA ALA A 122 5.38 3.73 7.55
C ALA A 122 5.61 5.23 7.45
N LEU A 123 4.59 6.02 7.06
CA LEU A 123 4.69 7.49 6.98
C LEU A 123 5.05 8.12 8.33
N ARG A 124 4.44 7.65 9.43
CA ARG A 124 4.77 8.08 10.79
C ARG A 124 6.20 7.71 11.17
N GLY A 125 6.62 6.48 10.87
CA GLY A 125 7.99 6.00 11.12
C GLY A 125 9.03 6.83 10.39
N THR A 126 8.85 7.08 9.09
CA THR A 126 9.76 7.93 8.30
C THR A 126 9.81 9.36 8.84
N ASN A 127 8.68 9.95 9.23
CA ASN A 127 8.69 11.28 9.84
C ASN A 127 9.56 11.32 11.11
N THR A 128 9.46 10.31 11.98
CA THR A 128 10.27 10.24 13.21
C THR A 128 11.76 10.14 12.91
N VAL A 129 12.15 9.31 11.93
CA VAL A 129 13.56 9.16 11.53
C VAL A 129 14.14 10.46 10.98
N LEU A 130 13.40 11.12 10.08
CA LEU A 130 13.86 12.39 9.49
C LEU A 130 13.99 13.48 10.54
N SER A 131 12.96 13.70 11.37
CA SER A 131 13.03 14.70 12.44
C SER A 131 14.13 14.40 13.46
N GLY A 132 14.38 13.12 13.79
CA GLY A 132 15.49 12.75 14.67
C GLY A 132 16.86 13.07 14.06
N THR A 133 17.01 12.81 12.75
CA THR A 133 18.24 13.13 12.00
C THR A 133 18.47 14.64 11.97
N ASP A 134 17.43 15.43 11.68
CA ASP A 134 17.53 16.89 11.64
C ASP A 134 18.00 17.48 12.98
N HIS A 135 17.41 17.04 14.11
CA HIS A 135 17.85 17.48 15.43
C HIS A 135 19.28 17.04 15.75
N GLY A 136 19.69 15.83 15.35
CA GLY A 136 21.05 15.34 15.55
C GLY A 136 22.09 16.17 14.79
N VAL A 137 21.78 16.54 13.54
CA VAL A 137 22.62 17.43 12.72
C VAL A 137 22.67 18.83 13.32
N GLU A 138 21.54 19.38 13.77
CA GLU A 138 21.50 20.69 14.45
C GLU A 138 22.35 20.70 15.72
N ALA A 139 22.23 19.67 16.57
CA ALA A 139 23.02 19.54 17.79
C ALA A 139 24.52 19.42 17.49
N GLY A 140 24.90 18.65 16.47
CA GLY A 140 26.28 18.55 16.00
C GLY A 140 26.82 19.87 15.43
N LEU A 141 25.99 20.62 14.71
CA LEU A 141 26.39 21.94 14.20
C LEU A 141 26.56 22.95 15.34
N ARG A 142 25.67 22.94 16.34
CA ARG A 142 25.79 23.80 17.53
C ARG A 142 27.06 23.51 18.32
N SER A 143 27.43 22.24 18.52
CA SER A 143 28.64 21.88 19.27
C SER A 143 29.93 22.27 18.55
N VAL A 144 29.93 22.28 17.21
CA VAL A 144 31.08 22.69 16.39
C VAL A 144 31.13 24.21 16.20
N SER A 145 30.02 24.92 16.40
CA SER A 145 29.95 26.36 16.18
C SER A 145 30.62 27.14 17.33
N ALA A 146 31.63 27.94 16.99
CA ALA A 146 32.37 28.80 17.92
C ALA A 146 31.53 29.92 18.57
N LEU A 147 30.25 30.05 18.20
CA LEU A 147 29.31 31.05 18.73
C LEU A 147 28.72 30.67 20.10
N ASP A 148 28.87 29.43 20.56
CA ASP A 148 28.46 28.99 21.91
C ASP A 148 29.61 29.08 22.93
N ALA A 149 30.80 29.52 22.50
CA ALA A 149 32.01 29.69 23.31
C ALA A 149 32.29 31.16 23.70
N TYR A 150 31.36 32.08 23.43
CA TYR A 150 31.40 33.51 23.78
C TYR A 150 30.09 33.92 24.46
#